data_AF-A0A8R1HSA9-F1
#
_entry.id   AF-A0A8R1HSA9-F1
#
_cell.length_a   1.000
_cell.length_b   1.000
_cell.length_c   1.000
_cell.angle_alpha   90.00
_cell.angle_beta   90.00
_cell.angle_gamma   90.00
#
_symmetry.space_group_name_H-M   'P 1'
#
loop_
_entity.id
_entity.type
_entity.pdbx_description
1 polymer ?
#
loop_
_entity_poly.entity_id
_entity_poly.type
_entity_poly.pdbx_seq_one_letter_code
_entity_poly.pdbx_strand_id
1 'polypeptide(L)'
;MSLSDLSVLSVQTAVSFHELDVQKLRLEEEKRKEKKKKNETVVFVAIDDKNLPNGEEDDTFVYEKLSFRVKQNYENGARRVHLSVQTLVPAEWHLLVQLRIKTGSEMQVLNVVDKDVFKFDNFSYPINVEVQTSDVKYMKFEMRVLTYLHQELPTFTDGDEIIEFDDGSKIHVHANILSILSDYMGKAEKEAMKRPDGARINAQLTEKEAFLELLYQAYPTRRPIYSSFRRLSIAAVGYKCDTLIYHLSKHLIEYNFRPMTFLSRFQAAIENRLEPAIRELAFRAALDGTWSRMISSGFEPESFCGRSVYTQIVCPAILLARGARPDATTLVPPVNTLNFVELEEGDTTKSAILFRGTYFYVNSGLLAAHGKSTLCTGQNGELIARYTPEFHRECARNDLLPGEVLVQLLTYMHPMGDVPHPNMIRACIVFAHDQGWNLVKENLELEFEPPTTPDEYMSQLVFADKFELLNLLRVNIQRAESSCRELAEVLERHGKLTMLKDRTREGIMDRMCSGWGLNPVVNRLSTRFPTTFHHRTVNLQRGKAVVIGEGRAIDTLNSMASENAFGEPHELIVVD
;
A
#
# COMPACT_ATOMS: atom_id res chain seq x y z
N MET A 1 -41.02 36.80 -15.48
CA MET A 1 -39.70 37.46 -15.50
C MET A 1 -39.08 37.19 -16.85
N SER A 2 -38.82 38.24 -17.64
CA SER A 2 -38.34 38.12 -19.02
C SER A 2 -36.85 37.80 -19.07
N LEU A 3 -36.42 37.13 -20.14
CA LEU A 3 -35.03 36.78 -20.48
C LEU A 3 -34.07 37.99 -20.57
N SER A 4 -34.57 39.21 -20.43
CA SER A 4 -33.82 40.47 -20.36
C SER A 4 -33.23 40.78 -18.98
N ASP A 5 -33.76 40.17 -17.91
CA ASP A 5 -33.43 40.57 -16.53
C ASP A 5 -32.29 39.73 -15.92
N LEU A 6 -31.78 38.74 -16.65
CA LEU A 6 -30.63 37.91 -16.29
C LEU A 6 -29.28 38.47 -16.81
N SER A 7 -29.28 39.58 -17.55
CA SER A 7 -28.07 40.13 -18.19
C SER A 7 -27.38 41.26 -17.42
N VAL A 8 -27.82 41.57 -16.20
CA VAL A 8 -27.26 42.66 -15.36
C VAL A 8 -26.82 42.14 -13.99
N LEU A 9 -26.24 40.94 -13.93
CA LEU A 9 -25.23 40.65 -12.92
C LEU A 9 -23.87 40.92 -13.56
N SER A 10 -23.25 41.99 -13.10
CA SER A 10 -22.13 42.66 -13.74
C SER A 10 -21.00 41.71 -14.10
N VAL A 11 -20.40 41.97 -15.27
CA VAL A 11 -19.10 41.46 -15.73
C VAL A 11 -17.98 41.70 -14.69
N GLN A 12 -18.23 42.50 -13.65
CA GLN A 12 -17.31 42.73 -12.53
C GLN A 12 -17.45 41.75 -11.35
N THR A 13 -18.45 40.87 -11.31
CA THR A 13 -18.65 39.90 -10.21
C THR A 13 -18.40 38.45 -10.61
N ALA A 14 -18.18 38.17 -11.90
CA ALA A 14 -17.78 36.85 -12.39
C ALA A 14 -16.25 36.74 -12.49
N VAL A 15 -15.54 37.02 -11.38
CA VAL A 15 -14.14 36.63 -11.30
C VAL A 15 -14.14 35.11 -11.19
N SER A 16 -13.73 34.42 -12.25
CA SER A 16 -13.53 32.98 -12.22
C SER A 16 -12.58 32.64 -11.07
N PHE A 17 -12.82 31.54 -10.34
CA PHE A 17 -11.84 31.02 -9.37
C PHE A 17 -10.42 30.90 -9.99
N HIS A 18 -10.33 30.76 -11.32
CA HIS A 18 -9.06 30.74 -12.05
C HIS A 18 -8.38 32.12 -12.15
N GLU A 19 -9.12 33.23 -12.18
CA GLU A 19 -8.56 34.60 -12.20
C GLU A 19 -8.11 35.04 -10.80
N LEU A 20 -8.83 34.62 -9.75
CA LEU A 20 -8.39 34.80 -8.35
C LEU A 20 -7.14 33.97 -8.04
N ASP A 21 -7.06 32.74 -8.57
CA ASP A 21 -5.84 31.93 -8.53
C ASP A 21 -4.71 32.70 -9.22
N VAL A 22 -4.87 33.17 -10.46
CA VAL A 22 -3.83 33.95 -11.17
C VAL A 22 -3.41 35.21 -10.41
N GLN A 23 -4.33 35.94 -9.77
CA GLN A 23 -4.00 37.11 -8.95
C GLN A 23 -3.25 36.74 -7.65
N LYS A 24 -3.65 35.69 -6.94
CA LYS A 24 -2.88 35.13 -5.81
C LYS A 24 -1.49 34.64 -6.25
N LEU A 25 -1.42 34.00 -7.40
CA LEU A 25 -0.18 33.50 -7.99
C LEU A 25 0.78 34.64 -8.37
N ARG A 26 0.26 35.77 -8.88
CA ARG A 26 1.04 37.00 -9.12
C ARG A 26 1.56 37.63 -7.82
N LEU A 27 0.75 37.64 -6.76
CA LEU A 27 1.15 38.13 -5.43
C LEU A 27 2.22 37.23 -4.77
N GLU A 28 2.16 35.91 -4.96
CA GLU A 28 3.20 34.97 -4.54
C GLU A 28 4.48 35.10 -5.39
N GLU A 29 4.35 35.46 -6.67
CA GLU A 29 5.48 35.76 -7.56
C GLU A 29 6.22 37.04 -7.15
N GLU A 30 5.51 38.10 -6.74
CA GLU A 30 6.12 39.33 -6.21
C GLU A 30 6.98 39.05 -4.97
N LYS A 31 6.62 38.06 -4.15
CA LYS A 31 7.46 37.60 -3.03
C LYS A 31 8.67 36.77 -3.47
N ARG A 32 8.64 36.15 -4.66
CA ARG A 32 9.71 35.30 -5.22
C ARG A 32 10.73 36.05 -6.10
N LYS A 33 10.45 37.30 -6.47
CA LYS A 33 11.24 38.06 -7.47
C LYS A 33 12.66 38.45 -7.06
N GLU A 34 13.11 38.15 -5.85
CA GLU A 34 14.50 38.46 -5.47
C GLU A 34 15.55 37.42 -5.91
N LYS A 35 15.20 36.22 -6.45
CA LYS A 35 16.23 35.18 -6.74
C LYS A 35 16.10 34.28 -7.99
N LYS A 36 15.14 34.42 -8.92
CA LYS A 36 14.99 33.43 -10.03
C LYS A 36 15.67 33.77 -11.36
N LYS A 37 16.33 32.76 -11.96
CA LYS A 37 16.94 32.80 -13.31
C LYS A 37 15.85 32.86 -14.39
N LYS A 38 16.09 33.63 -15.46
CA LYS A 38 15.17 33.96 -16.59
C LYS A 38 14.49 32.77 -17.33
N ASN A 39 14.78 31.51 -17.01
CA ASN A 39 14.35 30.32 -17.78
C ASN A 39 13.57 29.25 -16.97
N GLU A 40 13.26 29.49 -15.70
CA GLU A 40 12.53 28.50 -14.88
C GLU A 40 11.01 28.52 -15.12
N THR A 41 10.36 27.35 -15.01
CA THR A 41 8.90 27.27 -14.97
C THR A 41 8.46 27.50 -13.53
N VAL A 42 7.44 28.30 -13.28
CA VAL A 42 6.82 28.34 -11.95
C VAL A 42 5.89 27.14 -11.83
N VAL A 43 6.15 26.27 -10.86
CA VAL A 43 5.38 25.04 -10.64
C VAL A 43 4.52 25.17 -9.39
N PHE A 44 3.28 24.69 -9.49
CA PHE A 44 2.32 24.64 -8.40
C PHE A 44 1.81 23.21 -8.21
N VAL A 45 1.54 22.85 -6.96
CA VAL A 45 0.89 21.58 -6.60
C VAL A 45 -0.40 21.88 -5.86
N ALA A 46 -1.50 21.29 -6.30
CA ALA A 46 -2.81 21.44 -5.69
C ALA A 46 -3.44 20.07 -5.46
N ILE A 47 -4.08 19.89 -4.30
CA ILE A 47 -4.78 18.66 -3.92
C ILE A 47 -6.19 19.04 -3.45
N ASP A 48 -7.19 18.32 -3.96
CA ASP A 48 -8.61 18.51 -3.63
C ASP A 48 -9.03 19.99 -3.68
N ASP A 49 -8.68 20.62 -4.81
CA ASP A 49 -8.99 22.00 -5.18
C ASP A 49 -8.35 23.07 -4.26
N LYS A 50 -7.33 22.69 -3.46
CA LYS A 50 -6.51 23.59 -2.65
C LYS A 50 -5.06 23.58 -3.10
N ASN A 51 -4.50 24.76 -3.38
CA ASN A 51 -3.05 24.88 -3.57
C ASN A 51 -2.35 24.53 -2.26
N LEU A 52 -1.36 23.65 -2.32
CA LEU A 52 -0.60 23.27 -1.15
C LEU A 52 0.31 24.42 -0.71
N PRO A 53 0.48 24.64 0.61
CA PRO A 53 1.46 25.59 1.10
C PRO A 53 2.87 25.11 0.75
N ASN A 54 3.80 26.06 0.58
CA ASN A 54 5.22 25.72 0.47
C ASN A 54 5.69 25.09 1.80
N GLY A 55 6.48 24.03 1.71
CA GLY A 55 7.20 23.45 2.84
C GLY A 55 8.39 24.32 3.26
N GLU A 56 9.19 23.81 4.21
CA GLU A 56 10.35 24.52 4.74
C GLU A 56 11.46 24.70 3.70
N GLU A 57 11.57 23.78 2.74
CA GLU A 57 12.49 23.87 1.60
C GLU A 57 11.80 24.49 0.38
N ASP A 58 12.55 25.27 -0.39
CA ASP A 58 12.10 25.75 -1.70
C ASP A 58 11.67 24.57 -2.60
N ASP A 59 10.55 24.76 -3.31
CA ASP A 59 9.93 23.77 -4.21
C ASP A 59 9.43 22.48 -3.53
N THR A 60 9.23 22.50 -2.21
CA THR A 60 8.48 21.46 -1.48
C THR A 60 7.06 21.90 -1.13
N PHE A 61 6.13 20.95 -1.06
CA PHE A 61 4.73 21.17 -0.71
C PHE A 61 4.22 20.05 0.20
N VAL A 62 3.52 20.39 1.28
CA VAL A 62 3.11 19.40 2.28
C VAL A 62 1.61 19.11 2.17
N TYR A 63 1.26 17.82 2.17
CA TYR A 63 -0.11 17.33 2.27
C TYR A 63 -0.17 16.20 3.30
N GLU A 64 -0.89 16.43 4.39
CA GLU A 64 -0.93 15.51 5.53
C GLU A 64 0.50 15.16 5.99
N LYS A 65 0.90 13.88 5.96
CA LYS A 65 2.24 13.41 6.32
C LYS A 65 3.19 13.22 5.11
N LEU A 66 2.78 13.68 3.92
CA LEU A 66 3.54 13.53 2.69
C LEU A 66 4.13 14.87 2.22
N SER A 67 5.36 14.80 1.70
CA SER A 67 6.09 15.91 1.10
C SER A 67 6.21 15.70 -0.41
N PHE A 68 5.66 16.63 -1.19
CA PHE A 68 5.79 16.72 -2.63
C PHE A 68 6.99 17.59 -2.94
N ARG A 69 7.94 17.07 -3.70
CA ARG A 69 9.14 17.78 -4.12
C ARG A 69 9.14 17.98 -5.62
N VAL A 70 9.32 19.22 -6.05
CA VAL A 70 9.48 19.59 -7.45
C VAL A 70 10.94 19.89 -7.72
N LYS A 71 11.53 19.22 -8.70
CA LYS A 71 12.89 19.50 -9.18
C LYS A 71 12.87 19.87 -10.65
N GLN A 72 13.58 20.94 -11.02
CA GLN A 72 13.69 21.37 -12.41
C GLN A 72 15.13 21.26 -12.91
N ASN A 73 15.32 20.54 -14.02
CA ASN A 73 16.62 20.38 -14.67
C ASN A 73 16.54 20.87 -16.13
N TYR A 74 17.68 21.27 -16.68
CA TYR A 74 17.84 21.54 -18.10
C TYR A 74 18.86 20.56 -18.67
N GLU A 75 18.39 19.56 -19.42
CA GLU A 75 19.22 18.48 -19.95
C GLU A 75 18.99 18.38 -21.47
N ASN A 76 20.08 18.29 -22.25
CA ASN A 76 20.02 18.10 -23.71
C ASN A 76 19.14 19.12 -24.47
N GLY A 77 19.07 20.36 -24.00
CA GLY A 77 18.24 21.40 -24.61
C GLY A 77 16.75 21.32 -24.26
N ALA A 78 16.34 20.38 -23.39
CA ALA A 78 14.98 20.23 -22.92
C ALA A 78 14.90 20.55 -21.41
N ARG A 79 13.86 21.31 -21.03
CA ARG A 79 13.56 21.59 -19.64
C ARG A 79 12.69 20.47 -19.08
N ARG A 80 13.09 19.89 -17.94
CA ARG A 80 12.38 18.79 -17.28
C ARG A 80 11.94 19.19 -15.89
N VAL A 81 10.71 18.84 -15.56
CA VAL A 81 10.11 19.01 -14.24
C VAL A 81 9.86 17.61 -13.66
N HIS A 82 10.46 17.34 -12.52
CA HIS A 82 10.28 16.10 -11.77
C HIS A 82 9.39 16.36 -10.57
N LEU A 83 8.34 15.57 -10.42
CA LEU A 83 7.51 15.56 -9.23
C LEU A 83 7.67 14.22 -8.52
N SER A 84 8.23 14.26 -7.31
CA SER A 84 8.37 13.10 -6.43
C SER A 84 7.60 13.34 -5.14
N VAL A 85 7.16 12.27 -4.50
CA VAL A 85 6.47 12.31 -3.21
C VAL A 85 7.22 11.40 -2.25
N GLN A 86 7.44 11.89 -1.04
CA GLN A 86 8.12 11.16 0.03
C GLN A 86 7.33 11.34 1.33
N THR A 87 7.50 10.40 2.24
CA THR A 87 6.99 10.52 3.60
C THR A 87 7.99 11.30 4.46
N LEU A 88 7.47 12.03 5.46
CA LEU A 88 8.29 12.77 6.43
C LEU A 88 8.90 11.87 7.51
N VAL A 89 8.33 10.67 7.70
CA VAL A 89 8.74 9.69 8.73
C VAL A 89 8.77 8.27 8.15
N PRO A 90 9.49 7.30 8.75
CA PRO A 90 9.41 5.91 8.32
C PRO A 90 7.97 5.37 8.40
N ALA A 91 7.40 5.08 7.24
CA ALA A 91 5.99 4.69 7.11
C ALA A 91 5.75 3.79 5.90
N GLU A 92 4.76 2.92 6.02
CA GLU A 92 4.07 2.35 4.86
C GLU A 92 3.01 3.34 4.40
N TRP A 93 3.15 3.81 3.17
CA TRP A 93 2.23 4.78 2.62
C TRP A 93 1.96 4.51 1.15
N HIS A 94 0.75 4.90 0.75
CA HIS A 94 0.32 4.84 -0.62
C HIS A 94 -0.66 5.99 -0.88
N LEU A 95 -0.41 6.72 -1.95
CA LEU A 95 -1.28 7.76 -2.43
C LEU A 95 -1.67 7.45 -3.88
N LEU A 96 -2.95 7.24 -4.13
CA LEU A 96 -3.52 7.13 -5.47
C LEU A 96 -4.24 8.43 -5.79
N VAL A 97 -3.86 9.09 -6.88
CA VAL A 97 -4.47 10.35 -7.30
C VAL A 97 -4.92 10.30 -8.75
N GLN A 98 -6.03 10.99 -9.02
CA GLN A 98 -6.32 11.46 -10.36
C GLN A 98 -5.60 12.80 -10.54
N LEU A 99 -4.68 12.86 -11.49
CA LEU A 99 -3.83 14.02 -11.73
C LEU A 99 -4.17 14.67 -13.07
N ARG A 100 -4.22 16.00 -13.08
CA ARG A 100 -4.20 16.84 -14.28
C ARG A 100 -2.92 17.67 -14.29
N ILE A 101 -2.28 17.74 -15.45
CA ILE A 101 -1.19 18.68 -15.70
C ILE A 101 -1.79 19.86 -16.45
N LYS A 102 -1.65 21.07 -15.87
CA LYS A 102 -2.00 22.32 -16.53
C LYS A 102 -0.75 23.11 -16.89
N THR A 103 -0.75 23.77 -18.04
CA THR A 103 0.34 24.67 -18.47
C THR A 103 -0.21 26.03 -18.88
N GLY A 104 0.59 27.08 -18.72
CA GLY A 104 0.23 28.45 -19.05
C GLY A 104 1.44 29.31 -19.41
N SER A 105 1.19 30.47 -20.00
CA SER A 105 2.18 31.48 -20.37
C SER A 105 1.90 32.80 -19.63
N GLU A 106 2.68 33.85 -19.86
CA GLU A 106 2.43 35.18 -19.25
C GLU A 106 1.06 35.77 -19.65
N MET A 107 0.57 35.41 -20.84
CA MET A 107 -0.69 35.92 -21.39
C MET A 107 -1.82 34.89 -21.39
N GLN A 108 -1.53 33.61 -21.16
CA GLN A 108 -2.51 32.52 -21.27
C GLN A 108 -2.79 31.87 -19.92
N VAL A 109 -4.07 31.74 -19.59
CA VAL A 109 -4.57 31.00 -18.42
C VAL A 109 -4.12 29.53 -18.47
N LEU A 110 -3.92 28.93 -17.29
CA LEU A 110 -3.59 27.51 -17.14
C LEU A 110 -4.63 26.61 -17.83
N ASN A 111 -4.21 25.88 -18.86
CA ASN A 111 -5.05 24.91 -19.59
C ASN A 111 -4.66 23.48 -19.22
N VAL A 112 -5.64 22.58 -19.08
CA VAL A 112 -5.39 21.15 -18.89
C VAL A 112 -4.81 20.59 -20.18
N VAL A 113 -3.58 20.05 -20.10
CA VAL A 113 -2.88 19.49 -21.25
C VAL A 113 -2.67 17.98 -21.16
N ASP A 114 -2.66 17.42 -19.95
CA ASP A 114 -2.60 15.97 -19.71
C ASP A 114 -3.42 15.58 -18.47
N LYS A 115 -3.87 14.33 -18.39
CA LYS A 115 -4.57 13.76 -17.24
C LYS A 115 -4.42 12.24 -17.18
N ASP A 116 -4.23 11.69 -15.98
CA ASP A 116 -4.17 10.23 -15.76
C ASP A 116 -4.36 9.90 -14.26
N VAL A 117 -4.36 8.61 -13.91
CA VAL A 117 -4.27 8.14 -12.52
C VAL A 117 -2.81 7.78 -12.20
N PHE A 118 -2.27 8.33 -11.12
CA PHE A 118 -0.91 8.06 -10.66
C PHE A 118 -0.92 7.45 -9.27
N LYS A 119 0.00 6.50 -9.05
CA LYS A 119 0.32 5.95 -7.75
C LYS A 119 1.64 6.57 -7.28
N PHE A 120 1.65 6.99 -6.03
CA PHE A 120 2.85 7.32 -5.27
C PHE A 120 2.94 6.37 -4.07
N ASP A 121 4.14 5.85 -3.84
CA ASP A 121 4.52 4.97 -2.74
C ASP A 121 6.05 4.92 -2.67
N ASN A 122 6.60 4.06 -1.80
CA ASN A 122 8.04 3.85 -1.63
C ASN A 122 8.78 3.35 -2.89
N PHE A 123 8.08 2.85 -3.91
CA PHE A 123 8.67 2.26 -5.13
C PHE A 123 8.31 3.03 -6.40
N SER A 124 7.57 4.14 -6.27
CA SER A 124 7.07 4.91 -7.40
C SER A 124 8.15 5.78 -7.99
N TYR A 125 8.23 5.81 -9.33
CA TYR A 125 9.13 6.72 -10.02
C TYR A 125 8.59 8.15 -9.93
N PRO A 126 9.46 9.17 -9.85
CA PRO A 126 9.04 10.54 -10.03
C PRO A 126 8.31 10.72 -11.37
N ILE A 127 7.26 11.52 -11.39
CA ILE A 127 6.65 11.96 -12.66
C ILE A 127 7.66 12.88 -13.33
N ASN A 128 8.09 12.53 -14.53
CA ASN A 128 9.06 13.30 -15.31
C ASN A 128 8.35 13.97 -16.48
N VAL A 129 8.26 15.30 -16.43
CA VAL A 129 7.56 16.10 -17.44
C VAL A 129 8.57 16.91 -18.25
N GLU A 130 8.75 16.55 -19.51
CA GLU A 130 9.55 17.31 -20.46
C GLU A 130 8.73 18.43 -21.09
N VAL A 131 9.21 19.67 -20.93
CA VAL A 131 8.56 20.87 -21.44
C VAL A 131 9.14 21.23 -22.80
N GLN A 132 8.32 21.08 -23.84
CA GLN A 132 8.78 21.15 -25.24
C GLN A 132 8.99 22.57 -25.75
N THR A 133 8.42 23.57 -25.09
CA THR A 133 8.41 24.97 -25.56
C THR A 133 8.78 25.93 -24.43
N SER A 134 9.62 26.92 -24.73
CA SER A 134 10.01 27.99 -23.79
C SER A 134 8.87 28.90 -23.33
N ASP A 135 7.75 28.85 -24.05
CA ASP A 135 6.57 29.69 -23.81
C ASP A 135 5.76 29.24 -22.60
N VAL A 136 5.97 28.00 -22.14
CA VAL A 136 5.40 27.52 -20.89
C VAL A 136 6.12 28.23 -19.75
N LYS A 137 5.42 29.13 -19.05
CA LYS A 137 5.95 29.83 -17.87
C LYS A 137 5.39 29.27 -16.58
N TYR A 138 4.18 28.74 -16.62
CA TYR A 138 3.49 28.19 -15.47
C TYR A 138 3.11 26.73 -15.71
N MET A 139 3.25 25.91 -14.68
CA MET A 139 2.80 24.52 -14.66
C MET A 139 2.08 24.24 -13.34
N LYS A 140 0.93 23.56 -13.38
CA LYS A 140 0.19 23.15 -12.18
C LYS A 140 -0.09 21.66 -12.23
N PHE A 141 0.34 20.93 -11.21
CA PHE A 141 -0.10 19.58 -10.92
C PHE A 141 -1.36 19.68 -10.05
N GLU A 142 -2.52 19.42 -10.63
CA GLU A 142 -3.81 19.46 -9.95
C GLU A 142 -4.27 18.03 -9.68
N MET A 143 -4.38 17.65 -8.42
CA MET A 143 -4.65 16.28 -8.00
C MET A 143 -5.95 16.18 -7.21
N ARG A 144 -6.60 15.02 -7.33
CA ARG A 144 -7.72 14.60 -6.48
C ARG A 144 -7.38 13.25 -5.86
N VAL A 145 -7.50 13.17 -4.54
CA VAL A 145 -7.14 11.96 -3.79
C VAL A 145 -8.20 10.89 -3.99
N LEU A 146 -7.78 9.74 -4.52
CA LEU A 146 -8.62 8.55 -4.65
C LEU A 146 -8.45 7.65 -3.43
N THR A 147 -7.21 7.38 -3.08
CA THR A 147 -6.83 6.57 -1.92
C THR A 147 -5.65 7.23 -1.23
N TYR A 148 -5.73 7.33 0.09
CA TYR A 148 -4.62 7.73 0.95
C TYR A 148 -4.48 6.71 2.07
N LEU A 149 -3.30 6.11 2.15
CA LEU A 149 -2.89 5.25 3.25
C LEU A 149 -1.57 5.80 3.77
N HIS A 150 -1.50 5.99 5.08
CA HIS A 150 -0.26 6.32 5.76
C HIS A 150 -0.23 5.66 7.11
N GLN A 151 0.72 4.76 7.28
CA GLN A 151 0.91 3.99 8.49
C GLN A 151 2.36 4.10 8.94
N GLU A 152 2.60 4.73 10.07
CA GLU A 152 3.93 4.78 10.67
C GLU A 152 4.38 3.38 11.07
N LEU A 153 5.67 3.10 10.82
CA LEU A 153 6.26 1.84 11.22
C LEU A 153 6.44 1.82 12.75
N PRO A 154 6.19 0.69 13.42
CA PRO A 154 6.47 0.56 14.85
C PRO A 154 7.92 0.91 15.17
N THR A 155 8.13 1.71 16.22
CA THR A 155 9.46 2.06 16.73
C THR A 155 10.04 0.99 17.65
N PHE A 156 9.24 -0.03 18.02
CA PHE A 156 9.60 -1.11 18.93
C PHE A 156 10.12 -0.61 20.29
N THR A 157 9.42 0.39 20.84
CA THR A 157 9.69 0.95 22.17
C THR A 157 8.71 0.45 23.24
N ASP A 158 7.72 -0.35 22.84
CA ASP A 158 6.69 -0.93 23.71
C ASP A 158 6.66 -2.45 23.53
N GLY A 159 6.52 -3.19 24.63
CA GLY A 159 6.66 -4.64 24.66
C GLY A 159 7.06 -5.19 26.02
N ASP A 160 6.73 -6.46 26.25
CA ASP A 160 7.05 -7.24 27.46
C ASP A 160 8.35 -8.05 27.33
N GLU A 161 8.95 -8.12 26.14
CA GLU A 161 10.23 -8.78 25.89
C GLU A 161 11.28 -7.82 25.32
N ILE A 162 12.54 -7.98 25.72
CA ILE A 162 13.67 -7.21 25.23
C ILE A 162 14.53 -8.07 24.31
N ILE A 163 14.77 -7.59 23.10
CA ILE A 163 15.69 -8.20 22.14
C ILE A 163 16.96 -7.37 22.08
N GLU A 164 18.10 -8.03 22.28
CA GLU A 164 19.43 -7.42 22.27
C GLU A 164 20.21 -7.94 21.06
N PHE A 165 20.80 -7.02 20.29
CA PHE A 165 21.59 -7.29 19.09
C PHE A 165 23.09 -7.22 19.36
N ASP A 166 23.89 -7.76 18.44
CA ASP A 166 25.36 -7.80 18.58
C ASP A 166 26.02 -6.42 18.63
N ASP A 167 25.35 -5.39 18.10
CA ASP A 167 25.78 -3.99 18.18
C ASP A 167 25.46 -3.33 19.54
N GLY A 168 24.86 -4.07 20.47
CA GLY A 168 24.43 -3.60 21.79
C GLY A 168 23.10 -2.85 21.78
N SER A 169 22.49 -2.63 20.60
CA SER A 169 21.19 -1.97 20.50
C SER A 169 20.06 -2.90 20.95
N LYS A 170 18.96 -2.28 21.40
CA LYS A 170 17.82 -2.99 22.01
C LYS A 170 16.50 -2.53 21.42
N ILE A 171 15.57 -3.46 21.35
CA ILE A 171 14.18 -3.19 21.01
C ILE A 171 13.24 -3.90 21.98
N HIS A 172 12.03 -3.38 22.11
CA HIS A 172 10.94 -3.94 22.89
C HIS A 172 9.88 -4.49 21.95
N VAL A 173 9.47 -5.73 22.20
CA VAL A 173 8.45 -6.41 21.41
C VAL A 173 7.45 -7.14 22.31
N HIS A 174 6.26 -7.42 21.80
CA HIS A 174 5.34 -8.31 22.47
C HIS A 174 5.83 -9.75 22.30
N ALA A 175 6.20 -10.42 23.40
CA ALA A 175 6.82 -11.75 23.41
C ALA A 175 6.07 -12.74 22.52
N ASN A 176 4.74 -12.78 22.67
CA ASN A 176 3.88 -13.71 21.95
C ASN A 176 3.76 -13.42 20.45
N ILE A 177 4.13 -12.23 19.94
CA ILE A 177 4.19 -12.00 18.48
C ILE A 177 5.26 -12.90 17.84
N LEU A 178 6.33 -13.21 18.57
CA LEU A 178 7.42 -14.04 18.04
C LEU A 178 6.95 -15.46 17.73
N SER A 179 5.99 -16.00 18.49
CA SER A 179 5.41 -17.31 18.22
C SER A 179 4.52 -17.36 16.98
N ILE A 180 4.06 -16.20 16.48
CA ILE A 180 3.34 -16.11 15.20
C ILE A 180 4.29 -16.28 14.03
N LEU A 181 5.51 -15.76 14.16
CA LEU A 181 6.53 -15.80 13.09
C LEU A 181 7.09 -17.20 12.89
N SER A 182 7.46 -17.88 13.98
CA SER A 182 7.87 -19.27 13.94
C SER A 182 7.83 -19.97 15.30
N ASP A 183 7.63 -21.29 15.27
CA ASP A 183 7.79 -22.16 16.43
C ASP A 183 9.20 -22.08 17.03
N TYR A 184 10.20 -21.83 16.19
CA TYR A 184 11.59 -21.67 16.63
C TYR A 184 11.73 -20.47 17.56
N MET A 185 11.17 -19.33 17.17
CA MET A 185 11.20 -18.12 17.98
C MET A 185 10.31 -18.24 19.23
N GLY A 186 9.13 -18.86 19.11
CA GLY A 186 8.26 -19.14 20.25
C GLY A 186 8.90 -20.06 21.31
N LYS A 187 9.77 -20.99 20.92
CA LYS A 187 10.53 -21.83 21.87
C LYS A 187 11.69 -21.08 22.51
N ALA A 188 12.38 -20.22 21.75
CA ALA A 188 13.47 -19.41 22.27
C ALA A 188 13.00 -18.47 23.40
N GLU A 189 11.77 -17.94 23.30
CA GLU A 189 11.11 -17.16 24.34
C GLU A 189 10.90 -17.98 25.64
N LYS A 190 10.30 -19.18 25.53
CA LYS A 190 10.12 -20.09 26.68
C LYS A 190 11.44 -20.48 27.36
N GLU A 191 12.54 -20.53 26.61
CA GLU A 191 13.88 -20.78 27.16
C GLU A 191 14.49 -19.54 27.82
N ALA A 192 14.26 -18.36 27.26
CA ALA A 192 14.70 -17.09 27.85
C ALA A 192 14.01 -16.82 29.20
N MET A 193 12.70 -17.08 29.31
CA MET A 193 11.94 -16.95 30.56
C MET A 193 12.45 -17.83 31.70
N LYS A 194 13.18 -18.92 31.41
CA LYS A 194 13.74 -19.82 32.43
C LYS A 194 15.09 -19.34 32.96
N ARG A 195 15.69 -18.28 32.40
CA ARG A 195 17.02 -17.81 32.79
C ARG A 195 16.94 -16.88 34.02
N PRO A 196 17.88 -17.01 34.97
CA PRO A 196 17.92 -16.17 36.17
C PRO A 196 18.30 -14.69 35.90
N ASP A 197 18.94 -14.40 34.76
CA ASP A 197 19.46 -13.06 34.40
C ASP A 197 18.43 -12.16 33.68
N GLY A 198 17.15 -12.58 33.64
CA GLY A 198 16.04 -11.86 32.99
C GLY A 198 15.70 -12.35 31.59
N ALA A 199 14.46 -12.08 31.16
CA ALA A 199 13.95 -12.42 29.83
C ALA A 199 14.60 -11.52 28.77
N ARG A 200 15.67 -12.03 28.16
CA ARG A 200 16.33 -11.40 27.00
C ARG A 200 16.61 -12.44 25.95
N ILE A 201 16.19 -12.14 24.72
CA ILE A 201 16.53 -12.93 23.53
C ILE A 201 17.69 -12.25 22.81
N ASN A 202 18.80 -12.95 22.66
CA ASN A 202 19.95 -12.46 21.90
C ASN A 202 19.80 -12.82 20.42
N ALA A 203 19.65 -11.81 19.56
CA ALA A 203 19.50 -11.98 18.11
C ALA A 203 20.87 -12.02 17.41
N GLN A 204 21.74 -12.96 17.79
CA GLN A 204 23.15 -13.05 17.32
C GLN A 204 23.32 -13.55 15.87
N LEU A 205 22.22 -13.83 15.17
CA LEU A 205 22.24 -14.54 13.88
C LEU A 205 21.91 -13.64 12.69
N THR A 206 21.49 -12.39 12.92
CA THR A 206 21.03 -11.50 11.86
C THR A 206 21.29 -10.03 12.18
N GLU A 207 21.56 -9.26 11.13
CA GLU A 207 21.54 -7.79 11.18
C GLU A 207 20.21 -7.29 11.75
N LYS A 208 20.27 -6.27 12.62
CA LYS A 208 19.10 -5.63 13.23
C LYS A 208 18.00 -5.32 12.22
N GLU A 209 18.36 -4.67 11.12
CA GLU A 209 17.40 -4.27 10.09
C GLU A 209 16.68 -5.48 9.47
N ALA A 210 17.38 -6.61 9.27
CA ALA A 210 16.73 -7.83 8.80
C ALA A 210 15.73 -8.39 9.81
N PHE A 211 16.02 -8.28 11.10
CA PHE A 211 15.09 -8.65 12.15
C PHE A 211 13.87 -7.72 12.20
N LEU A 212 14.06 -6.40 12.02
CA LEU A 212 12.95 -5.44 11.97
C LEU A 212 12.00 -5.72 10.80
N GLU A 213 12.55 -6.05 9.61
CA GLU A 213 11.74 -6.49 8.47
C GLU A 213 10.83 -7.66 8.80
N LEU A 214 11.35 -8.64 9.57
CA LEU A 214 10.59 -9.79 10.02
C LEU A 214 9.46 -9.36 10.96
N LEU A 215 9.74 -8.50 11.94
CA LEU A 215 8.74 -8.01 12.89
C LEU A 215 7.64 -7.20 12.20
N TYR A 216 7.97 -6.40 11.19
CA TYR A 216 6.96 -5.66 10.44
C TYR A 216 5.95 -6.57 9.74
N GLN A 217 6.34 -7.80 9.37
CA GLN A 217 5.39 -8.78 8.82
C GLN A 217 4.43 -9.35 9.88
N ALA A 218 4.80 -9.30 11.16
CA ALA A 218 3.99 -9.87 12.25
C ALA A 218 3.13 -8.83 12.98
N TYR A 219 3.68 -7.63 13.17
CA TYR A 219 2.93 -6.48 13.64
C TYR A 219 1.89 -6.09 12.59
N PRO A 220 0.81 -5.42 13.01
CA PRO A 220 -0.24 -5.02 12.09
C PRO A 220 0.29 -3.89 11.23
N THR A 221 1.10 -4.20 10.22
CA THR A 221 1.61 -3.29 9.22
C THR A 221 1.20 -3.80 7.84
N ARG A 222 1.06 -2.89 6.88
CA ARG A 222 0.87 -3.27 5.48
C ARG A 222 2.18 -3.47 4.74
N ARG A 223 3.29 -3.69 5.45
CA ARG A 223 4.63 -3.76 4.85
C ARG A 223 4.69 -4.88 3.81
N PRO A 224 4.84 -4.56 2.52
CA PRO A 224 4.94 -5.59 1.50
C PRO A 224 6.14 -6.50 1.73
N ILE A 225 6.00 -7.80 1.44
CA ILE A 225 7.08 -8.80 1.53
C ILE A 225 8.29 -8.50 0.63
N TYR A 226 8.13 -7.58 -0.33
CA TYR A 226 9.17 -7.16 -1.25
C TYR A 226 9.86 -5.85 -0.85
N SER A 227 9.44 -5.18 0.23
CA SER A 227 10.01 -3.88 0.62
C SER A 227 11.51 -3.94 0.91
N SER A 228 11.95 -5.01 1.56
CA SER A 228 13.36 -5.36 1.68
C SER A 228 13.53 -6.85 1.47
N PHE A 229 13.23 -7.30 0.24
CA PHE A 229 13.14 -8.72 -0.11
C PHE A 229 14.35 -9.54 0.39
N ARG A 230 15.57 -9.01 0.22
CA ARG A 230 16.80 -9.68 0.66
C ARG A 230 16.90 -9.81 2.17
N ARG A 231 16.74 -8.71 2.90
CA ARG A 231 16.81 -8.69 4.38
C ARG A 231 15.72 -9.58 4.97
N LEU A 232 14.49 -9.47 4.47
CA LEU A 232 13.38 -10.31 4.92
C LEU A 232 13.61 -11.79 4.63
N SER A 233 14.17 -12.15 3.47
CA SER A 233 14.50 -13.55 3.15
C SER A 233 15.56 -14.13 4.08
N ILE A 234 16.63 -13.37 4.34
CA ILE A 234 17.69 -13.79 5.26
C ILE A 234 17.13 -14.03 6.66
N ALA A 235 16.31 -13.11 7.18
CA ALA A 235 15.70 -13.25 8.49
C ALA A 235 14.68 -14.41 8.53
N ALA A 236 13.80 -14.52 7.55
CA ALA A 236 12.81 -15.59 7.49
C ALA A 236 13.47 -16.98 7.47
N VAL A 237 14.55 -17.15 6.70
CA VAL A 237 15.33 -18.41 6.68
C VAL A 237 16.08 -18.61 8.00
N GLY A 238 16.72 -17.57 8.53
CA GLY A 238 17.49 -17.64 9.79
C GLY A 238 16.64 -18.05 10.98
N TYR A 239 15.40 -17.54 11.05
CA TYR A 239 14.43 -17.82 12.12
C TYR A 239 13.38 -18.87 11.77
N LYS A 240 13.55 -19.58 10.64
CA LYS A 240 12.68 -20.70 10.20
C LYS A 240 11.20 -20.32 10.14
N CYS A 241 10.90 -19.17 9.53
CA CYS A 241 9.55 -18.67 9.33
C CYS A 241 8.94 -19.28 8.05
N ASP A 242 8.52 -20.54 8.12
CA ASP A 242 8.11 -21.33 6.93
C ASP A 242 7.03 -20.66 6.08
N THR A 243 6.06 -19.99 6.73
CA THR A 243 5.02 -19.20 6.06
C THR A 243 5.61 -18.08 5.21
N LEU A 244 6.51 -17.27 5.77
CA LEU A 244 7.16 -16.20 5.03
C LEU A 244 8.09 -16.74 3.94
N ILE A 245 8.84 -17.82 4.21
CA ILE A 245 9.69 -18.48 3.19
C ILE A 245 8.84 -18.94 2.01
N TYR A 246 7.66 -19.51 2.25
CA TYR A 246 6.72 -19.89 1.20
C TYR A 246 6.25 -18.67 0.39
N HIS A 247 5.77 -17.61 1.05
CA HIS A 247 5.25 -16.42 0.36
C HIS A 247 6.35 -15.68 -0.43
N LEU A 248 7.56 -15.57 0.12
CA LEU A 248 8.72 -15.00 -0.58
C LEU A 248 9.12 -15.85 -1.79
N SER A 249 9.13 -17.17 -1.63
CA SER A 249 9.42 -18.10 -2.72
C SER A 249 8.39 -17.99 -3.85
N LYS A 250 7.10 -18.03 -3.49
CA LYS A 250 5.98 -17.85 -4.42
C LYS A 250 6.10 -16.52 -5.15
N HIS A 251 6.35 -15.43 -4.42
CA HIS A 251 6.53 -14.12 -4.98
C HIS A 251 7.66 -14.12 -6.02
N LEU A 252 8.85 -14.63 -5.68
CA LEU A 252 9.99 -14.67 -6.61
C LEU A 252 9.72 -15.49 -7.88
N ILE A 253 8.99 -16.60 -7.77
CA ILE A 253 8.63 -17.47 -8.90
C ILE A 253 7.63 -16.76 -9.82
N GLU A 254 6.58 -16.18 -9.24
CA GLU A 254 5.45 -15.56 -9.93
C GLU A 254 5.72 -14.10 -10.35
N TYR A 255 6.83 -13.51 -9.87
CA TYR A 255 7.16 -12.11 -10.11
C TYR A 255 7.28 -11.82 -11.61
N ASN A 256 6.24 -11.17 -12.15
CA ASN A 256 6.11 -10.85 -13.57
C ASN A 256 5.89 -9.35 -13.82
N PHE A 257 5.96 -8.50 -12.78
CA PHE A 257 5.80 -7.05 -12.94
C PHE A 257 6.86 -6.42 -13.84
N ARG A 258 8.06 -7.02 -13.88
CA ARG A 258 9.12 -6.74 -14.86
C ARG A 258 9.79 -8.06 -15.28
N PRO A 259 10.15 -8.24 -16.56
CA PRO A 259 10.67 -9.51 -17.05
C PRO A 259 12.05 -9.80 -16.45
N MET A 260 12.12 -10.76 -15.52
CA MET A 260 13.38 -11.31 -15.03
C MET A 260 13.70 -12.62 -15.76
N THR A 261 14.92 -12.75 -16.26
CA THR A 261 15.37 -14.01 -16.89
C THR A 261 15.30 -15.17 -15.89
N PHE A 262 15.15 -16.39 -16.39
CA PHE A 262 15.18 -17.59 -15.55
C PHE A 262 16.45 -17.63 -14.68
N LEU A 263 17.63 -17.40 -15.28
CA LEU A 263 18.91 -17.43 -14.57
C LEU A 263 18.99 -16.41 -13.44
N SER A 264 18.52 -15.18 -13.68
CA SER A 264 18.50 -14.14 -12.64
C SER A 264 17.56 -14.50 -11.49
N ARG A 265 16.37 -15.07 -11.78
CA ARG A 265 15.44 -15.55 -10.74
C ARG A 265 16.04 -16.71 -9.95
N PHE A 266 16.68 -17.64 -10.65
CA PHE A 266 17.29 -18.82 -10.05
C PHE A 266 18.47 -18.44 -9.16
N GLN A 267 19.34 -17.53 -9.61
CA GLN A 267 20.43 -16.97 -8.80
C GLN A 267 19.90 -16.30 -7.54
N ALA A 268 18.88 -15.46 -7.67
CA ALA A 268 18.27 -14.79 -6.53
C ALA A 268 17.68 -15.76 -5.50
N ALA A 269 17.05 -16.84 -5.94
CA ALA A 269 16.53 -17.87 -5.04
C ALA A 269 17.66 -18.51 -4.23
N ILE A 270 18.82 -18.75 -4.85
CA ILE A 270 20.00 -19.34 -4.22
C ILE A 270 20.64 -18.36 -3.24
N GLU A 271 20.87 -17.11 -3.65
CA GLU A 271 21.47 -16.06 -2.80
C GLU A 271 20.64 -15.80 -1.54
N ASN A 272 19.31 -15.82 -1.66
CA ASN A 272 18.38 -15.63 -0.56
C ASN A 272 18.05 -16.93 0.20
N ARG A 273 18.66 -18.07 -0.19
CA ARG A 273 18.46 -19.39 0.43
C ARG A 273 16.99 -19.83 0.49
N LEU A 274 16.20 -19.42 -0.50
CA LEU A 274 14.78 -19.76 -0.63
C LEU A 274 14.64 -21.14 -1.26
N GLU A 275 14.83 -22.19 -0.46
CA GLU A 275 14.78 -23.58 -0.93
C GLU A 275 13.52 -23.92 -1.73
N PRO A 276 12.28 -23.54 -1.31
CA PRO A 276 11.09 -23.83 -2.10
C PRO A 276 11.13 -23.20 -3.50
N ALA A 277 11.69 -21.98 -3.64
CA ALA A 277 11.87 -21.34 -4.93
C ALA A 277 12.91 -22.05 -5.81
N ILE A 278 14.07 -22.41 -5.23
CA ILE A 278 15.12 -23.15 -5.96
C ILE A 278 14.55 -24.45 -6.52
N ARG A 279 13.84 -25.20 -5.67
CA ARG A 279 13.22 -26.48 -6.02
C ARG A 279 12.21 -26.32 -7.14
N GLU A 280 11.27 -25.38 -7.01
CA GLU A 280 10.20 -25.17 -7.98
C GLU A 280 10.72 -24.65 -9.32
N LEU A 281 11.68 -23.72 -9.32
CA LEU A 281 12.28 -23.20 -10.56
C LEU A 281 13.00 -24.31 -11.33
N ALA A 282 13.79 -25.15 -10.64
CA ALA A 282 14.46 -26.30 -11.25
C ALA A 282 13.47 -27.34 -11.78
N PHE A 283 12.41 -27.63 -11.00
CA PHE A 283 11.34 -28.55 -11.39
C PHE A 283 10.60 -28.09 -12.64
N ARG A 284 10.17 -26.82 -12.70
CA ARG A 284 9.50 -26.24 -13.88
C ARG A 284 10.39 -26.21 -15.11
N ALA A 285 11.66 -25.80 -14.96
CA ALA A 285 12.62 -25.78 -16.05
C ALA A 285 12.92 -27.18 -16.60
N ALA A 286 12.86 -28.21 -15.75
CA ALA A 286 12.99 -29.59 -16.20
C ALA A 286 11.73 -30.06 -16.94
N LEU A 287 10.53 -29.69 -16.46
CA LEU A 287 9.25 -30.03 -17.10
C LEU A 287 9.09 -29.43 -18.49
N ASP A 288 9.44 -28.16 -18.67
CA ASP A 288 9.27 -27.44 -19.95
C ASP A 288 10.44 -27.61 -20.93
N GLY A 289 11.47 -28.37 -20.52
CA GLY A 289 12.68 -28.64 -21.31
C GLY A 289 13.70 -27.49 -21.36
N THR A 290 13.45 -26.38 -20.67
CA THR A 290 14.40 -25.26 -20.54
C THR A 290 15.72 -25.71 -19.94
N TRP A 291 15.68 -26.56 -18.92
CA TRP A 291 16.85 -27.11 -18.25
C TRP A 291 17.75 -27.87 -19.24
N SER A 292 17.17 -28.83 -19.98
CA SER A 292 17.90 -29.61 -20.98
C SER A 292 18.53 -28.72 -22.06
N ARG A 293 17.82 -27.68 -22.49
CA ARG A 293 18.33 -26.69 -23.45
C ARG A 293 19.55 -25.96 -22.89
N MET A 294 19.47 -25.48 -21.64
CA MET A 294 20.57 -24.79 -20.97
C MET A 294 21.82 -25.67 -20.86
N ILE A 295 21.66 -26.93 -20.43
CA ILE A 295 22.77 -27.90 -20.37
C ILE A 295 23.40 -28.10 -21.75
N SER A 296 22.57 -28.27 -22.79
CA SER A 296 23.07 -28.44 -24.17
C SER A 296 23.82 -27.20 -24.71
N SER A 297 23.51 -26.02 -24.17
CA SER A 297 24.20 -24.76 -24.47
C SER A 297 25.45 -24.51 -23.62
N GLY A 298 25.86 -25.47 -22.77
CA GLY A 298 27.07 -25.38 -21.95
C GLY A 298 26.88 -24.78 -20.55
N PHE A 299 25.64 -24.69 -20.04
CA PHE A 299 25.41 -24.30 -18.65
C PHE A 299 25.92 -25.37 -17.68
N GLU A 300 26.68 -24.97 -16.66
CA GLU A 300 27.20 -25.83 -15.59
C GLU A 300 26.48 -25.56 -14.26
N PRO A 301 25.44 -26.33 -13.89
CA PRO A 301 24.61 -26.04 -12.73
C PRO A 301 25.36 -26.17 -11.40
N GLU A 302 26.29 -27.11 -11.28
CA GLU A 302 27.05 -27.33 -10.04
C GLU A 302 27.96 -26.13 -9.74
N SER A 303 28.65 -25.62 -10.76
CA SER A 303 29.48 -24.41 -10.70
C SER A 303 28.63 -23.18 -10.36
N PHE A 304 27.42 -23.10 -10.90
CA PHE A 304 26.50 -21.96 -10.68
C PHE A 304 25.86 -21.96 -9.29
N CYS A 305 25.28 -23.08 -8.87
CA CYS A 305 24.49 -23.15 -7.63
C CYS A 305 25.32 -23.51 -6.39
N GLY A 306 26.52 -24.06 -6.60
CA GLY A 306 27.29 -24.75 -5.57
C GLY A 306 26.82 -26.20 -5.38
N ARG A 307 27.80 -27.06 -5.04
CA ARG A 307 27.62 -28.52 -4.96
C ARG A 307 26.49 -28.97 -4.03
N SER A 308 26.34 -28.32 -2.87
CA SER A 308 25.31 -28.70 -1.88
C SER A 308 23.91 -28.46 -2.43
N VAL A 309 23.64 -27.24 -2.93
CA VAL A 309 22.34 -26.86 -3.50
C VAL A 309 22.02 -27.72 -4.71
N TYR A 310 23.00 -27.93 -5.59
CA TYR A 310 22.81 -28.74 -6.79
C TYR A 310 22.45 -30.19 -6.46
N THR A 311 23.18 -30.84 -5.56
CA THR A 311 22.98 -32.26 -5.24
C THR A 311 21.77 -32.53 -4.36
N GLN A 312 21.48 -31.66 -3.39
CA GLN A 312 20.43 -31.88 -2.38
C GLN A 312 19.05 -31.33 -2.79
N ILE A 313 18.99 -30.30 -3.63
CA ILE A 313 17.73 -29.62 -3.97
C ILE A 313 17.43 -29.76 -5.47
N VAL A 314 18.37 -29.35 -6.32
CA VAL A 314 18.15 -29.25 -7.78
C VAL A 314 18.03 -30.63 -8.44
N CYS A 315 18.98 -31.54 -8.19
CA CYS A 315 18.96 -32.89 -8.76
C CYS A 315 17.67 -33.65 -8.41
N PRO A 316 17.23 -33.72 -7.13
CA PRO A 316 15.94 -34.31 -6.79
C PRO A 316 14.76 -33.67 -7.50
N ALA A 317 14.71 -32.33 -7.60
CA ALA A 317 13.64 -31.62 -8.31
C ALA A 317 13.57 -32.02 -9.80
N ILE A 318 14.72 -32.09 -10.49
CA ILE A 318 14.78 -32.50 -11.90
C ILE A 318 14.34 -33.95 -12.07
N LEU A 319 14.75 -34.85 -11.17
CA LEU A 319 14.36 -36.26 -11.23
C LEU A 319 12.84 -36.43 -11.00
N LEU A 320 12.28 -35.68 -10.06
CA LEU A 320 10.83 -35.66 -9.81
C LEU A 320 10.05 -35.15 -11.03
N ALA A 321 10.55 -34.11 -11.71
CA ALA A 321 9.91 -33.54 -12.89
C ALA A 321 9.72 -34.55 -14.04
N ARG A 322 10.67 -35.49 -14.23
CA ARG A 322 10.64 -36.46 -15.34
C ARG A 322 9.43 -37.39 -15.34
N GLY A 323 8.82 -37.62 -14.17
CA GLY A 323 7.62 -38.47 -14.02
C GLY A 323 6.35 -37.69 -13.67
N ALA A 324 6.42 -36.36 -13.63
CA ALA A 324 5.33 -35.51 -13.17
C ALA A 324 4.41 -35.08 -14.32
N ARG A 325 3.18 -34.69 -13.95
CA ARG A 325 2.22 -34.12 -14.90
C ARG A 325 2.59 -32.66 -15.22
N PRO A 326 2.18 -32.11 -16.38
CA PRO A 326 2.50 -30.73 -16.77
C PRO A 326 2.01 -29.65 -15.78
N ASP A 327 0.95 -29.93 -15.04
CA ASP A 327 0.34 -29.05 -14.03
C ASP A 327 0.86 -29.28 -12.60
N ALA A 328 1.81 -30.20 -12.42
CA ALA A 328 2.37 -30.48 -11.11
C ALA A 328 3.20 -29.29 -10.58
N THR A 329 3.28 -29.19 -9.26
CA THR A 329 4.13 -28.20 -8.57
C THR A 329 4.77 -28.84 -7.34
N THR A 330 5.98 -28.39 -7.03
CA THR A 330 6.69 -28.70 -5.78
C THR A 330 6.48 -27.64 -4.71
N LEU A 331 5.84 -26.51 -5.06
CA LEU A 331 5.55 -25.42 -4.15
C LEU A 331 4.26 -25.74 -3.37
N VAL A 332 4.43 -26.33 -2.18
CA VAL A 332 3.33 -26.69 -1.29
C VAL A 332 3.12 -25.60 -0.24
N PRO A 333 1.90 -25.07 -0.06
CA PRO A 333 1.61 -24.13 1.01
C PRO A 333 1.78 -24.78 2.38
N PRO A 334 2.29 -24.05 3.39
CA PRO A 334 2.33 -24.54 4.75
C PRO A 334 0.89 -24.77 5.26
N VAL A 335 0.75 -25.70 6.20
CA VAL A 335 -0.55 -26.01 6.80
C VAL A 335 -0.99 -24.82 7.63
N ASN A 336 -2.18 -24.29 7.36
CA ASN A 336 -2.77 -23.23 8.18
C ASN A 336 -3.23 -23.85 9.52
N THR A 337 -2.59 -23.45 10.61
CA THR A 337 -2.83 -23.95 11.97
C THR A 337 -3.71 -23.01 12.81
N LEU A 338 -4.29 -21.97 12.21
CA LEU A 338 -5.14 -21.03 12.94
C LEU A 338 -6.40 -21.72 13.45
N ASN A 339 -6.42 -21.94 14.76
CA ASN A 339 -7.59 -22.39 15.51
C ASN A 339 -7.89 -21.36 16.61
N PHE A 340 -9.05 -20.74 16.49
CA PHE A 340 -9.54 -19.74 17.43
C PHE A 340 -10.53 -20.31 18.44
N VAL A 341 -11.03 -21.55 18.28
CA VAL A 341 -12.10 -22.09 19.12
C VAL A 341 -11.55 -22.98 20.22
N GLU A 342 -10.41 -23.62 19.97
CA GLU A 342 -9.76 -24.52 20.92
C GLU A 342 -8.46 -23.91 21.44
N LEU A 343 -8.25 -24.05 22.75
CA LEU A 343 -7.00 -23.73 23.40
C LEU A 343 -6.25 -25.03 23.69
N GLU A 344 -5.03 -25.14 23.18
CA GLU A 344 -4.16 -26.27 23.49
C GLU A 344 -3.75 -26.23 24.96
N GLU A 345 -3.66 -27.40 25.59
CA GLU A 345 -3.30 -27.51 27.00
C GLU A 345 -1.90 -26.93 27.24
N GLY A 346 -1.80 -25.91 28.09
CA GLY A 346 -0.54 -25.23 28.40
C GLY A 346 -0.12 -24.13 27.41
N ASP A 347 -0.98 -23.75 26.46
CA ASP A 347 -0.72 -22.61 25.56
C ASP A 347 -0.92 -21.27 26.31
N THR A 348 0.20 -20.61 26.62
CA THR A 348 0.25 -19.29 27.26
C THR A 348 0.34 -18.14 26.25
N THR A 349 0.40 -18.44 24.95
CA THR A 349 0.59 -17.42 23.91
C THR A 349 -0.72 -16.73 23.51
N LYS A 350 -1.85 -17.36 23.81
CA LYS A 350 -3.18 -16.89 23.44
C LYS A 350 -3.91 -16.23 24.62
N SER A 351 -4.68 -15.19 24.31
CA SER A 351 -5.70 -14.62 25.19
C SER A 351 -7.09 -15.01 24.71
N ALA A 352 -8.01 -15.17 25.66
CA ALA A 352 -9.40 -15.48 25.36
C ALA A 352 -10.23 -14.20 25.16
N ILE A 353 -10.96 -14.14 24.05
CA ILE A 353 -12.02 -13.16 23.79
C ILE A 353 -13.36 -13.85 23.98
N LEU A 354 -14.14 -13.43 24.97
CA LEU A 354 -15.53 -13.85 25.14
C LEU A 354 -16.43 -13.02 24.22
N PHE A 355 -17.13 -13.70 23.30
CA PHE A 355 -18.08 -13.09 22.39
C PHE A 355 -19.36 -13.93 22.31
N ARG A 356 -20.48 -13.34 22.76
CA ARG A 356 -21.81 -13.99 22.82
C ARG A 356 -21.83 -15.36 23.51
N GLY A 357 -21.00 -15.56 24.54
CA GLY A 357 -20.92 -16.81 25.29
C GLY A 357 -19.94 -17.84 24.71
N THR A 358 -19.29 -17.53 23.59
CA THR A 358 -18.24 -18.36 22.98
C THR A 358 -16.88 -17.72 23.23
N TYR A 359 -15.89 -18.54 23.60
CA TYR A 359 -14.51 -18.10 23.72
C TYR A 359 -13.78 -18.23 22.38
N PHE A 360 -13.01 -17.20 22.06
CA PHE A 360 -12.12 -17.15 20.91
C PHE A 360 -10.69 -16.91 21.39
N TYR A 361 -9.76 -17.81 21.10
CA TYR A 361 -8.37 -17.76 21.53
C TYR A 361 -7.49 -17.17 20.45
N VAL A 362 -6.89 -16.02 20.74
CA VAL A 362 -6.10 -15.23 19.77
C VAL A 362 -4.75 -14.92 20.39
N ASN A 363 -3.69 -14.88 19.58
CA ASN A 363 -2.37 -14.51 20.06
C ASN A 363 -2.39 -13.18 20.83
N SER A 364 -1.90 -13.19 22.07
CA SER A 364 -2.04 -12.06 22.98
C SER A 364 -1.18 -10.86 22.58
N GLY A 365 -0.05 -11.11 21.90
CA GLY A 365 0.84 -10.09 21.37
C GLY A 365 0.22 -9.39 20.16
N LEU A 366 -0.43 -10.15 19.26
CA LEU A 366 -1.18 -9.56 18.14
C LEU A 366 -2.31 -8.65 18.64
N LEU A 367 -3.09 -9.11 19.62
CA LEU A 367 -4.13 -8.29 20.23
C LEU A 367 -3.55 -7.04 20.92
N ALA A 368 -2.35 -7.14 21.50
CA ALA A 368 -1.69 -5.99 22.12
C ALA A 368 -1.31 -4.96 21.05
N ALA A 369 -0.73 -5.41 19.95
CA ALA A 369 -0.34 -4.55 18.83
C ALA A 369 -1.53 -3.86 18.14
N HIS A 370 -2.69 -4.50 18.05
CA HIS A 370 -3.93 -3.88 17.55
C HIS A 370 -4.65 -2.99 18.57
N GLY A 371 -4.35 -3.17 19.86
CA GLY A 371 -4.98 -2.46 20.97
C GLY A 371 -6.10 -3.26 21.64
N LYS A 372 -6.09 -3.20 22.98
CA LYS A 372 -7.07 -3.86 23.87
C LYS A 372 -7.94 -2.88 24.66
N SER A 373 -7.74 -1.57 24.50
CA SER A 373 -8.29 -0.53 25.38
C SER A 373 -9.82 -0.46 25.46
N THR A 374 -10.50 -0.93 24.42
CA THR A 374 -11.97 -0.94 24.30
C THR A 374 -12.61 -2.25 24.76
N LEU A 375 -11.81 -3.31 24.90
CA LEU A 375 -12.26 -4.61 25.39
C LEU A 375 -12.35 -4.54 26.91
N CYS A 376 -13.49 -4.96 27.47
CA CYS A 376 -13.63 -5.03 28.91
C CYS A 376 -12.91 -6.28 29.43
N THR A 377 -12.29 -6.20 30.61
CA THR A 377 -11.73 -7.39 31.27
C THR A 377 -12.80 -8.03 32.15
N GLY A 378 -13.07 -9.31 31.91
CA GLY A 378 -13.96 -10.14 32.72
C GLY A 378 -13.31 -10.55 34.05
N GLN A 379 -14.06 -11.30 34.86
CA GLN A 379 -13.63 -11.67 36.22
C GLN A 379 -12.48 -12.68 36.21
N ASN A 380 -12.33 -13.46 35.14
CA ASN A 380 -11.27 -14.47 35.02
C ASN A 380 -10.14 -13.99 34.10
N GLY A 381 -10.07 -12.69 33.81
CA GLY A 381 -9.05 -12.09 32.94
C GLY A 381 -9.35 -12.20 31.43
N GLU A 382 -10.49 -12.78 31.05
CA GLU A 382 -10.93 -12.83 29.66
C GLU A 382 -11.26 -11.44 29.11
N LEU A 383 -11.02 -11.22 27.82
CA LEU A 383 -11.40 -10.00 27.13
C LEU A 383 -12.84 -10.13 26.62
N ILE A 384 -13.71 -9.18 26.91
CA ILE A 384 -15.12 -9.21 26.52
C ILE A 384 -15.31 -8.28 25.34
N ALA A 385 -15.64 -8.85 24.18
CA ALA A 385 -15.93 -8.09 22.98
C ALA A 385 -17.34 -7.52 22.99
N ARG A 386 -17.47 -6.26 22.56
CA ARG A 386 -18.78 -5.59 22.50
C ARG A 386 -19.65 -6.17 21.39
N TYR A 387 -20.91 -6.47 21.71
CA TYR A 387 -21.93 -6.84 20.74
C TYR A 387 -22.95 -5.71 20.58
N THR A 388 -22.99 -5.08 19.41
CA THR A 388 -23.84 -3.92 19.16
C THR A 388 -25.04 -4.27 18.28
N PRO A 389 -26.16 -3.53 18.39
CA PRO A 389 -27.29 -3.67 17.47
C PRO A 389 -26.91 -3.43 16.01
N GLU A 390 -25.97 -2.52 15.76
CA GLU A 390 -25.39 -2.25 14.44
C GLU A 390 -24.72 -3.47 13.86
N PHE A 391 -23.84 -4.13 14.62
CA PHE A 391 -23.18 -5.34 14.17
C PHE A 391 -24.19 -6.46 13.92
N HIS A 392 -25.18 -6.63 14.81
CA HIS A 392 -26.27 -7.59 14.60
C HIS A 392 -27.01 -7.34 13.27
N ARG A 393 -27.33 -6.09 12.95
CA ARG A 393 -28.02 -5.72 11.71
C ARG A 393 -27.21 -6.03 10.45
N GLU A 394 -25.90 -5.75 10.46
CA GLU A 394 -25.05 -6.05 9.31
C GLU A 394 -24.83 -7.56 9.13
N CYS A 395 -24.78 -8.35 10.21
CA CYS A 395 -24.81 -9.80 10.13
C CYS A 395 -26.15 -10.30 9.53
N ALA A 396 -27.28 -9.83 10.07
CA ALA A 396 -28.62 -10.25 9.64
C ALA A 396 -28.91 -9.89 8.17
N ARG A 397 -28.33 -8.80 7.65
CA ARG A 397 -28.48 -8.37 6.26
C ARG A 397 -28.10 -9.45 5.24
N ASN A 398 -27.10 -10.26 5.56
CA ASN A 398 -26.55 -11.31 4.70
C ASN A 398 -26.64 -12.71 5.33
N ASP A 399 -27.53 -12.89 6.31
CA ASP A 399 -27.72 -14.16 7.06
C ASP A 399 -26.40 -14.74 7.62
N LEU A 400 -25.53 -13.87 8.14
CA LEU A 400 -24.22 -14.25 8.64
C LEU A 400 -24.27 -14.63 10.13
N LEU A 401 -23.52 -15.67 10.50
CA LEU A 401 -23.31 -15.99 11.91
C LEU A 401 -22.26 -15.03 12.51
N PRO A 402 -22.58 -14.31 13.61
CA PRO A 402 -21.65 -13.42 14.29
C PRO A 402 -20.28 -14.03 14.61
N GLY A 403 -20.24 -15.30 15.01
CA GLY A 403 -19.00 -15.99 15.34
C GLY A 403 -18.12 -16.25 14.11
N GLU A 404 -18.71 -16.55 12.95
CA GLU A 404 -17.97 -16.76 11.70
C GLU A 404 -17.36 -15.46 11.19
N VAL A 405 -18.09 -14.35 11.32
CA VAL A 405 -17.56 -13.01 11.00
C VAL A 405 -16.35 -12.69 11.87
N LEU A 406 -16.41 -13.02 13.17
CA LEU A 406 -15.28 -12.82 14.07
C LEU A 406 -14.08 -13.70 13.68
N VAL A 407 -14.29 -14.98 13.35
CA VAL A 407 -13.22 -15.86 12.86
C VAL A 407 -12.55 -15.29 11.62
N GLN A 408 -13.33 -14.84 10.64
CA GLN A 408 -12.80 -14.25 9.40
C GLN A 408 -12.02 -12.96 9.66
N LEU A 409 -12.51 -12.11 10.58
CA LEU A 409 -11.80 -10.91 10.99
C LEU A 409 -10.48 -11.24 11.70
N LEU A 410 -10.47 -12.22 12.61
CA LEU A 410 -9.27 -12.65 13.33
C LEU A 410 -8.25 -13.31 12.39
N THR A 411 -8.71 -14.09 11.41
CA THR A 411 -7.86 -14.58 10.32
C THR A 411 -7.22 -13.42 9.57
N TYR A 412 -7.99 -12.41 9.18
CA TYR A 412 -7.47 -11.23 8.48
C TYR A 412 -6.46 -10.42 9.30
N MET A 413 -6.62 -10.38 10.61
CA MET A 413 -5.67 -9.72 11.51
C MET A 413 -4.34 -10.47 11.64
N HIS A 414 -4.32 -11.79 11.37
CA HIS A 414 -3.08 -12.55 11.38
C HIS A 414 -2.20 -12.26 10.15
N PRO A 415 -0.86 -12.35 10.31
CA PRO A 415 0.07 -12.20 9.19
C PRO A 415 -0.27 -13.13 8.03
N MET A 416 -0.30 -12.58 6.82
CA MET A 416 -0.68 -13.30 5.60
C MET A 416 -2.09 -13.93 5.65
N GLY A 417 -2.95 -13.43 6.53
CA GLY A 417 -4.34 -13.83 6.64
C GLY A 417 -5.15 -13.48 5.39
N ASP A 418 -6.13 -14.34 5.08
CA ASP A 418 -7.01 -14.13 3.94
C ASP A 418 -7.96 -12.94 4.16
N VAL A 419 -8.28 -12.24 3.07
CA VAL A 419 -9.27 -11.17 3.07
C VAL A 419 -10.66 -11.77 3.37
N PRO A 420 -11.47 -11.17 4.26
CA PRO A 420 -12.81 -11.65 4.54
C PRO A 420 -13.66 -11.69 3.27
N HIS A 421 -14.56 -12.66 3.18
CA HIS A 421 -15.51 -12.75 2.07
C HIS A 421 -16.26 -11.41 1.88
N PRO A 422 -16.50 -10.94 0.64
CA PRO A 422 -17.10 -9.61 0.38
C PRO A 422 -18.37 -9.29 1.20
N ASN A 423 -19.24 -10.30 1.36
CA ASN A 423 -20.48 -10.16 2.15
C ASN A 423 -20.24 -9.89 3.65
N MET A 424 -19.07 -10.22 4.19
CA MET A 424 -18.71 -10.06 5.60
C MET A 424 -17.97 -8.76 5.89
N ILE A 425 -17.38 -8.11 4.88
CA ILE A 425 -16.54 -6.89 5.05
C ILE A 425 -17.25 -5.82 5.88
N ARG A 426 -18.53 -5.54 5.61
CA ARG A 426 -19.32 -4.55 6.36
C ARG A 426 -19.41 -4.92 7.84
N ALA A 427 -19.77 -6.16 8.16
CA ALA A 427 -19.87 -6.63 9.53
C ALA A 427 -18.50 -6.60 10.24
N CYS A 428 -17.43 -7.02 9.55
CA CYS A 428 -16.05 -6.92 10.05
C CYS A 428 -15.66 -5.47 10.39
N ILE A 429 -16.01 -4.50 9.54
CA ILE A 429 -15.75 -3.07 9.78
C ILE A 429 -16.52 -2.56 11.00
N VAL A 430 -17.80 -2.92 11.15
CA VAL A 430 -18.57 -2.51 12.33
C VAL A 430 -17.95 -3.08 13.60
N PHE A 431 -17.56 -4.36 13.58
CA PHE A 431 -16.90 -4.97 14.72
C PHE A 431 -15.57 -4.28 15.06
N ALA A 432 -14.70 -4.09 14.06
CA ALA A 432 -13.41 -3.42 14.22
C ALA A 432 -13.58 -1.98 14.74
N HIS A 433 -14.57 -1.25 14.23
CA HIS A 433 -14.94 0.08 14.72
C HIS A 433 -15.34 0.05 16.21
N ASP A 434 -16.20 -0.89 16.60
CA ASP A 434 -16.70 -0.99 17.97
C ASP A 434 -15.61 -1.38 18.98
N GLN A 435 -14.57 -2.10 18.53
CA GLN A 435 -13.37 -2.41 19.31
C GLN A 435 -12.25 -1.38 19.12
N GLY A 436 -12.45 -0.28 18.38
CA GLY A 436 -11.40 0.73 18.17
C GLY A 436 -10.17 0.24 17.38
N TRP A 437 -10.30 -0.86 16.64
CA TRP A 437 -9.25 -1.39 15.75
C TRP A 437 -9.21 -0.59 14.44
N ASN A 438 -8.87 0.70 14.54
CA ASN A 438 -8.94 1.65 13.44
C ASN A 438 -8.11 1.23 12.22
N LEU A 439 -6.92 0.68 12.45
CA LEU A 439 -6.09 0.21 11.35
C LEU A 439 -6.76 -0.94 10.57
N VAL A 440 -7.39 -1.89 11.26
CA VAL A 440 -8.13 -2.98 10.60
C VAL A 440 -9.32 -2.43 9.83
N LYS A 441 -10.04 -1.47 10.41
CA LYS A 441 -11.17 -0.77 9.79
C LYS A 441 -10.75 -0.05 8.50
N GLU A 442 -9.69 0.74 8.55
CA GLU A 442 -9.12 1.46 7.40
C GLU A 442 -8.59 0.48 6.34
N ASN A 443 -8.04 -0.66 6.77
CA ASN A 443 -7.56 -1.65 5.83
C ASN A 443 -8.69 -2.33 5.05
N LEU A 444 -9.77 -2.71 5.74
CA LEU A 444 -10.96 -3.35 5.15
C LEU A 444 -11.73 -2.43 4.20
N GLU A 445 -11.67 -1.11 4.37
CA GLU A 445 -12.38 -0.18 3.49
C GLU A 445 -11.88 -0.27 2.03
N LEU A 446 -10.61 -0.67 1.83
CA LEU A 446 -10.02 -0.84 0.50
C LEU A 446 -10.53 -2.10 -0.21
N GLU A 447 -11.09 -3.06 0.52
CA GLU A 447 -11.53 -4.36 0.00
C GLU A 447 -12.95 -4.31 -0.60
N PHE A 448 -13.64 -3.15 -0.54
CA PHE A 448 -14.96 -3.00 -1.15
C PHE A 448 -14.93 -3.08 -2.68
N GLU A 449 -15.80 -3.94 -3.20
CA GLU A 449 -16.08 -4.01 -4.63
C GLU A 449 -16.88 -2.79 -5.13
N PRO A 450 -16.73 -2.41 -6.42
CA PRO A 450 -17.55 -1.39 -7.03
C PRO A 450 -19.05 -1.71 -6.94
N PRO A 451 -19.91 -0.73 -6.60
CA PRO A 451 -21.34 -0.96 -6.58
C PRO A 451 -21.89 -1.11 -7.99
N THR A 452 -22.85 -2.01 -8.15
CA THR A 452 -23.45 -2.35 -9.44
C THR A 452 -24.87 -1.81 -9.59
N THR A 453 -25.53 -1.48 -8.47
CA THR A 453 -26.89 -0.93 -8.44
C THR A 453 -26.97 0.43 -7.73
N PRO A 454 -27.99 1.27 -8.00
CA PRO A 454 -28.16 2.54 -7.29
C PRO A 454 -28.33 2.37 -5.78
N ASP A 455 -29.01 1.31 -5.34
CA ASP A 455 -29.24 1.04 -3.92
C ASP A 455 -27.96 0.54 -3.22
N GLU A 456 -27.13 -0.26 -3.90
CA GLU A 456 -25.78 -0.60 -3.40
C GLU A 456 -24.90 0.64 -3.28
N TYR A 457 -24.89 1.50 -4.31
CA TYR A 457 -24.10 2.73 -4.33
C TYR A 457 -24.48 3.64 -3.16
N MET A 458 -25.78 3.87 -2.98
CA MET A 458 -26.30 4.64 -1.85
C MET A 458 -25.96 3.99 -0.51
N SER A 459 -26.12 2.67 -0.40
CA SER A 459 -25.82 1.91 0.83
C SER A 459 -24.33 1.94 1.18
N GLN A 460 -23.42 1.97 0.21
CA GLN A 460 -21.99 2.14 0.45
C GLN A 460 -21.67 3.57 0.91
N LEU A 461 -22.24 4.60 0.27
CA LEU A 461 -22.05 6.00 0.66
C LEU A 461 -22.53 6.28 2.09
N VAL A 462 -23.74 5.86 2.44
CA VAL A 462 -24.31 6.02 3.79
C VAL A 462 -23.47 5.28 4.84
N PHE A 463 -23.02 4.06 4.50
CA PHE A 463 -22.18 3.27 5.40
C PHE A 463 -20.81 3.95 5.63
N ALA A 464 -20.19 4.42 4.55
CA ALA A 464 -18.90 5.10 4.62
C ALA A 464 -18.99 6.42 5.40
N ASP A 465 -20.07 7.19 5.23
CA ASP A 465 -20.34 8.41 6.02
C ASP A 465 -20.57 8.10 7.51
N LYS A 466 -21.21 6.97 7.83
CA LYS A 466 -21.53 6.57 9.21
C LYS A 466 -20.30 6.12 9.98
N PHE A 467 -19.40 5.37 9.34
CA PHE A 467 -18.21 4.78 9.98
C PHE A 467 -16.90 5.52 9.66
N GLU A 468 -17.01 6.68 9.00
CA GLU A 468 -15.90 7.58 8.63
C GLU A 468 -14.84 6.88 7.75
N LEU A 469 -15.32 6.11 6.77
CA LEU A 469 -14.48 5.38 5.82
C LEU A 469 -14.08 6.30 4.66
N LEU A 470 -13.05 7.12 4.89
CA LEU A 470 -12.65 8.20 4.00
C LEU A 470 -12.22 7.71 2.61
N ASN A 471 -11.50 6.59 2.50
CA ASN A 471 -11.10 6.10 1.18
C ASN A 471 -12.31 5.51 0.44
N LEU A 472 -13.22 4.84 1.15
CA LEU A 472 -14.46 4.35 0.52
C LEU A 472 -15.33 5.52 0.01
N LEU A 473 -15.44 6.61 0.78
CA LEU A 473 -16.13 7.83 0.35
C LEU A 473 -15.47 8.47 -0.87
N ARG A 474 -14.16 8.75 -0.81
CA ARG A 474 -13.39 9.37 -1.91
C ARG A 474 -13.58 8.60 -3.21
N VAL A 475 -13.42 7.28 -3.17
CA VAL A 475 -13.59 6.41 -4.34
C VAL A 475 -15.02 6.44 -4.87
N ASN A 476 -16.02 6.30 -3.99
CA ASN A 476 -17.42 6.27 -4.43
C ASN A 476 -17.90 7.62 -4.96
N ILE A 477 -17.49 8.73 -4.36
CA ILE A 477 -17.71 10.08 -4.92
C ILE A 477 -17.07 10.16 -6.30
N GLN A 478 -15.81 9.75 -6.45
CA GLN A 478 -15.11 9.80 -7.73
C GLN A 478 -15.84 8.98 -8.82
N ARG A 479 -16.39 7.81 -8.48
CA ARG A 479 -17.10 6.96 -9.46
C ARG A 479 -18.33 7.63 -10.06
N ALA A 480 -18.94 8.64 -9.42
CA ALA A 480 -20.05 9.42 -9.98
C ALA A 480 -19.67 10.13 -11.29
N GLU A 481 -18.38 10.34 -11.53
CA GLU A 481 -17.88 10.94 -12.76
C GLU A 481 -17.89 9.97 -13.96
N SER A 482 -17.73 8.67 -13.70
CA SER A 482 -17.58 7.65 -14.74
C SER A 482 -18.45 6.42 -14.47
N SER A 483 -17.91 5.38 -13.83
CA SER A 483 -18.52 4.05 -13.75
C SER A 483 -19.85 4.00 -13.01
N CYS A 484 -20.11 4.95 -12.12
CA CYS A 484 -21.36 5.05 -11.37
C CYS A 484 -22.15 6.31 -11.72
N ARG A 485 -21.83 6.98 -12.85
CA ARG A 485 -22.52 8.21 -13.27
C ARG A 485 -24.03 7.97 -13.43
N GLU A 486 -24.41 6.93 -14.15
CA GLU A 486 -25.82 6.58 -14.36
C GLU A 486 -26.52 6.26 -13.03
N LEU A 487 -25.83 5.59 -12.11
CA LEU A 487 -26.34 5.29 -10.77
C LEU A 487 -26.59 6.58 -9.97
N ALA A 488 -25.64 7.51 -10.00
CA ALA A 488 -25.75 8.82 -9.34
C ALA A 488 -26.89 9.66 -9.93
N GLU A 489 -27.04 9.68 -11.26
CA GLU A 489 -28.13 10.38 -11.94
C GLU A 489 -29.51 9.84 -11.56
N VAL A 490 -29.65 8.51 -11.40
CA VAL A 490 -30.87 7.88 -10.90
C VAL A 490 -31.17 8.31 -9.46
N LEU A 491 -30.18 8.28 -8.58
CA LEU A 491 -30.35 8.68 -7.18
C LEU A 491 -30.75 10.16 -7.06
N GLU A 492 -30.15 11.03 -7.86
CA GLU A 492 -30.48 12.46 -7.86
C GLU A 492 -31.88 12.72 -8.41
N ARG A 493 -32.27 12.06 -9.50
CA ARG A 493 -33.63 12.18 -10.07
C ARG A 493 -34.70 11.77 -9.08
N HIS A 494 -34.42 10.80 -8.22
CA HIS A 494 -35.32 10.36 -7.15
C HIS A 494 -35.16 11.12 -5.83
N GLY A 495 -34.30 12.14 -5.77
CA GLY A 495 -34.03 12.92 -4.57
C GLY A 495 -33.40 12.11 -3.42
N LYS A 496 -32.83 10.92 -3.71
CA LYS A 496 -32.25 10.05 -2.66
C LYS A 496 -30.92 10.61 -2.12
N LEU A 497 -30.19 11.42 -2.91
CA LEU A 497 -28.92 12.01 -2.47
C LEU A 497 -29.08 13.00 -1.30
N THR A 498 -30.29 13.50 -1.03
CA THR A 498 -30.54 14.40 0.11
C THR A 498 -30.39 13.69 1.47
N MET A 499 -30.32 12.37 1.50
CA MET A 499 -30.07 11.59 2.73
C MET A 499 -28.59 11.55 3.12
N LEU A 500 -27.67 11.98 2.24
CA LEU A 500 -26.24 12.01 2.51
C LEU A 500 -25.85 13.29 3.27
N LYS A 501 -24.68 13.26 3.92
CA LYS A 501 -24.08 14.48 4.49
C LYS A 501 -23.82 15.51 3.38
N ASP A 502 -23.96 16.80 3.69
CA ASP A 502 -23.84 17.88 2.69
C ASP A 502 -22.54 17.80 1.88
N ARG A 503 -21.40 17.59 2.54
CA ARG A 503 -20.09 17.44 1.88
C ARG A 503 -20.05 16.27 0.88
N THR A 504 -20.67 15.15 1.21
CA THR A 504 -20.71 13.96 0.35
C THR A 504 -21.61 14.21 -0.87
N ARG A 505 -22.78 14.81 -0.65
CA ARG A 505 -23.70 15.23 -1.72
C ARG A 505 -23.04 16.23 -2.66
N GLU A 506 -22.44 17.30 -2.11
CA GLU A 506 -21.71 18.32 -2.88
C GLU A 506 -20.58 17.70 -3.70
N GLY A 507 -19.82 16.76 -3.10
CA GLY A 507 -18.79 16.01 -3.81
C GLY A 507 -19.34 15.25 -5.01
N ILE A 508 -20.45 14.53 -4.86
CA ILE A 508 -21.09 13.80 -5.97
C ILE A 508 -21.54 14.77 -7.08
N MET A 509 -22.22 15.86 -6.71
CA MET A 509 -22.69 16.87 -7.66
C MET A 509 -21.53 17.54 -8.42
N ASP A 510 -20.42 17.84 -7.73
CA ASP A 510 -19.19 18.31 -8.37
C ASP A 510 -18.65 17.27 -9.37
N ARG A 511 -18.61 15.99 -9.01
CA ARG A 511 -18.09 14.93 -9.91
C ARG A 511 -18.95 14.70 -11.14
N MET A 512 -20.26 14.87 -11.02
CA MET A 512 -21.16 14.76 -12.17
C MET A 512 -20.96 15.87 -13.21
N CYS A 513 -20.40 17.01 -12.79
CA CYS A 513 -20.29 18.25 -13.59
C CYS A 513 -18.85 18.69 -13.94
N SER A 514 -17.82 18.24 -13.22
CA SER A 514 -16.46 18.83 -13.28
C SER A 514 -15.55 18.33 -14.42
N GLY A 515 -15.96 17.30 -15.18
CA GLY A 515 -15.30 16.87 -16.42
C GLY A 515 -13.85 16.36 -16.26
N TRP A 516 -13.47 15.91 -15.06
CA TRP A 516 -12.22 15.21 -14.74
C TRP A 516 -12.13 13.81 -15.36
N GLY A 517 -13.27 13.26 -15.82
CA GLY A 517 -13.38 11.89 -16.31
C GLY A 517 -12.32 11.54 -17.35
N LEU A 518 -11.67 10.40 -17.17
CA LEU A 518 -10.80 9.84 -18.20
C LEU A 518 -11.65 9.33 -19.38
N ASN A 519 -11.06 9.25 -20.57
CA ASN A 519 -11.76 8.74 -21.75
C ASN A 519 -12.36 7.35 -21.43
N PRO A 520 -13.62 7.07 -21.82
CA PRO A 520 -14.34 5.86 -21.41
C PRO A 520 -13.67 4.54 -21.83
N VAL A 521 -12.79 4.60 -22.83
CA VAL A 521 -12.00 3.45 -23.31
C VAL A 521 -10.95 2.98 -22.28
N VAL A 522 -10.57 3.84 -21.32
CA VAL A 522 -9.56 3.54 -20.30
C VAL A 522 -10.19 3.78 -18.93
N ASN A 523 -10.97 2.81 -18.47
CA ASN A 523 -11.69 2.86 -17.18
C ASN A 523 -10.76 2.65 -15.97
N ARG A 524 -9.62 3.37 -15.94
CA ARG A 524 -8.64 3.33 -14.82
C ARG A 524 -9.21 3.90 -13.52
N LEU A 525 -10.21 4.77 -13.62
CA LEU A 525 -10.89 5.36 -12.46
C LEU A 525 -11.76 4.33 -11.71
N SER A 526 -12.47 3.44 -12.42
CA SER A 526 -13.30 2.43 -11.75
C SER A 526 -12.48 1.27 -11.19
N THR A 527 -11.34 0.99 -11.83
CA THR A 527 -10.49 -0.17 -11.56
C THR A 527 -9.29 0.11 -10.66
N ARG A 528 -9.07 1.37 -10.25
CA ARG A 528 -7.92 1.82 -9.45
C ARG A 528 -6.55 1.50 -10.07
N PHE A 529 -6.48 1.22 -11.38
CA PHE A 529 -5.20 0.90 -12.03
C PHE A 529 -4.39 2.16 -12.33
N PRO A 530 -3.25 2.38 -11.65
CA PRO A 530 -2.39 3.51 -11.95
C PRO A 530 -1.71 3.34 -13.31
N THR A 531 -1.35 4.47 -13.91
CA THR A 531 -0.55 4.50 -15.14
C THR A 531 0.88 4.04 -14.88
N THR A 532 1.46 3.30 -15.81
CA THR A 532 2.90 3.00 -15.81
C THR A 532 3.71 4.09 -16.53
N PHE A 533 3.04 5.02 -17.23
CA PHE A 533 3.68 6.09 -17.98
C PHE A 533 4.01 7.29 -17.08
N HIS A 534 5.16 7.23 -16.42
CA HIS A 534 5.66 8.30 -15.55
C HIS A 534 6.36 9.43 -16.34
N HIS A 535 6.73 9.17 -17.60
CA HIS A 535 7.35 10.15 -18.49
C HIS A 535 6.29 10.82 -19.38
N ARG A 536 6.21 12.14 -19.28
CA ARG A 536 5.26 13.00 -19.99
C ARG A 536 6.00 14.04 -20.80
N THR A 537 5.40 14.44 -21.91
CA THR A 537 5.81 15.63 -22.67
C THR A 537 4.66 16.61 -22.67
N VAL A 538 4.94 17.91 -22.50
CA VAL A 538 3.90 18.95 -22.48
C VAL A 538 4.34 20.21 -23.22
N ASN A 539 3.35 20.90 -23.80
CA ASN A 539 3.43 22.26 -24.30
C ASN A 539 2.19 23.06 -23.83
N LEU A 540 1.93 24.25 -24.39
CA LEU A 540 0.78 25.09 -24.00
C LEU A 540 -0.60 24.52 -24.39
N GLN A 541 -0.65 23.55 -25.30
CA GLN A 541 -1.91 23.04 -25.87
C GLN A 541 -2.17 21.57 -25.57
N ARG A 542 -1.11 20.75 -25.44
CA ARG A 542 -1.22 19.29 -25.36
C ARG A 542 -0.10 18.69 -24.52
N GLY A 543 -0.41 17.58 -23.88
CA GLY A 543 0.53 16.67 -23.25
C GLY A 543 0.34 15.25 -23.74
N LYS A 544 1.40 14.43 -23.66
CA LYS A 544 1.39 13.02 -24.07
C LYS A 544 2.27 12.17 -23.16
N ALA A 545 1.80 10.95 -22.89
CA ALA A 545 2.61 9.87 -22.34
C ALA A 545 3.71 9.46 -23.32
N VAL A 546 4.92 9.24 -22.81
CA VAL A 546 6.05 8.71 -23.59
C VAL A 546 6.25 7.25 -23.24
N VAL A 547 6.17 6.38 -24.24
CA VAL A 547 6.56 4.97 -24.12
C VAL A 547 8.08 4.90 -24.17
N ILE A 548 8.72 4.61 -23.05
CA ILE A 548 10.14 4.27 -23.06
C ILE A 548 10.22 2.82 -23.54
N GLY A 549 10.91 2.57 -24.65
CA GLY A 549 11.04 1.23 -25.22
C GLY A 549 11.58 0.21 -24.21
N GLU A 550 11.18 -1.06 -24.38
CA GLU A 550 11.43 -2.21 -23.49
C GLU A 550 12.91 -2.51 -23.15
N GLY A 551 13.86 -1.73 -23.68
CA GLY A 551 15.30 -1.99 -23.58
C GLY A 551 16.09 -1.18 -22.55
N ARG A 552 15.48 -0.45 -21.61
CA ARG A 552 16.23 0.34 -20.60
C ARG A 552 15.89 0.09 -19.13
N ALA A 553 14.97 -0.81 -18.83
CA ALA A 553 14.68 -1.22 -17.44
C ALA A 553 14.67 -2.75 -17.32
N ILE A 554 15.77 -3.41 -17.72
CA ILE A 554 16.07 -4.75 -17.21
C ILE A 554 16.63 -4.53 -15.81
N ASP A 555 15.71 -4.39 -14.88
CA ASP A 555 16.00 -4.09 -13.49
C ASP A 555 16.21 -5.42 -12.74
N THR A 556 17.36 -5.57 -12.09
CA THR A 556 17.68 -6.73 -11.24
C THR A 556 16.96 -6.61 -9.89
N LEU A 557 16.92 -7.65 -9.04
CA LEU A 557 16.41 -7.50 -7.67
C LEU A 557 17.12 -6.38 -6.89
N ASN A 558 18.33 -6.00 -7.28
CA ASN A 558 19.06 -4.84 -6.73
C ASN A 558 18.42 -3.48 -7.08
N SER A 559 17.54 -3.41 -8.07
CA SER A 559 16.71 -2.23 -8.33
C SER A 559 15.49 -2.14 -7.40
N MET A 560 15.10 -3.27 -6.80
CA MET A 560 14.10 -3.36 -5.73
C MET A 560 14.74 -3.25 -4.34
N ALA A 561 16.07 -3.38 -4.24
CA ALA A 561 16.79 -3.01 -3.05
C ALA A 561 16.67 -1.50 -2.89
N SER A 562 15.93 -1.09 -1.86
CA SER A 562 15.83 0.27 -1.33
C SER A 562 17.18 0.96 -1.04
N GLU A 563 18.33 0.31 -1.28
CA GLU A 563 19.66 0.88 -1.05
C GLU A 563 19.94 2.10 -1.97
N ASN A 564 19.26 2.23 -3.12
CA ASN A 564 19.50 3.34 -4.06
C ASN A 564 18.41 4.43 -4.09
N ALA A 565 17.31 4.29 -3.34
CA ALA A 565 16.26 5.32 -3.28
C ALA A 565 16.32 6.16 -1.98
N PHE A 566 16.92 5.60 -0.92
CA PHE A 566 17.13 6.26 0.36
C PHE A 566 18.53 5.91 0.84
N GLY A 567 19.37 6.92 1.04
CA GLY A 567 20.69 6.73 1.65
C GLY A 567 20.59 6.04 3.01
N GLU A 568 21.73 5.58 3.52
CA GLU A 568 21.77 4.91 4.82
C GLU A 568 21.07 5.74 5.91
N PRO A 569 20.28 5.09 6.79
CA PRO A 569 19.68 5.75 7.94
C PRO A 569 20.77 6.06 8.96
N HIS A 570 21.57 7.09 8.69
CA HIS A 570 22.45 7.66 9.70
C HIS A 570 21.63 8.60 10.60
N GLU A 571 21.89 8.41 11.90
CA GLU A 571 21.51 9.25 13.04
C GLU A 571 20.12 8.99 13.66
N LEU A 572 19.92 7.75 14.14
CA LEU A 572 19.34 7.60 15.48
C LEU A 572 20.29 8.30 16.46
N ILE A 573 19.92 9.51 16.88
CA ILE A 573 20.59 10.25 17.94
C ILE A 573 20.55 9.37 19.20
N VAL A 574 21.69 8.77 19.53
CA VAL A 574 21.96 8.28 20.87
C VAL A 574 22.05 9.53 21.74
N VAL A 575 20.99 9.80 22.51
CA VAL A 575 21.12 10.67 23.68
C VAL A 575 21.62 9.76 24.80
N ASP A 576 22.74 10.14 25.40
CA ASP A 576 23.47 9.44 26.47
C ASP A 576 22.58 8.82 27.57
#